data_AF-A0A931WRM2-F1
#
_entry.id   AF-A0A931WRM2-F1
#
_cell.length_a   1.000
_cell.length_b   1.000
_cell.length_c   1.000
_cell.angle_alpha   90.00
_cell.angle_beta   90.00
_cell.angle_gamma   90.00
#
_symmetry.space_group_name_H-M   'P 1'
#
loop_
_entity.id
_entity.type
_entity.pdbx_description
1 polymer ?
#
loop_
_entity_poly.entity_id
_entity_poly.type
_entity_poly.pdbx_seq_one_letter_code
_entity_poly.pdbx_strand_id
1 'polypeptide(L)'
;MQRLILIVVIVLAFGGVAAGQQPVADLVQAGVDAYNRQDVAYFEKMLAPDVVWLDDDGHAVAGKDRVLAFLRNQLGATPPRKLVVTNIRTGSTKAQAS
;
A
#
# COMPACT_ATOMS: atom_id res chain seq x y z
N MET A 1 2.07 11.85 -23.54
CA MET A 1 2.59 11.61 -22.18
C MET A 1 1.41 11.23 -21.29
N GLN A 2 1.20 9.92 -21.08
CA GLN A 2 0.05 9.43 -20.30
C GLN A 2 0.38 9.59 -18.80
N ARG A 3 -0.39 10.44 -18.11
CA ARG A 3 -0.27 10.63 -16.67
C ARG A 3 -0.93 9.42 -16.00
N LEU A 4 -0.12 8.48 -15.51
CA LEU A 4 -0.60 7.39 -14.66
C LEU A 4 -1.01 8.02 -13.31
N ILE A 5 -2.31 8.17 -13.12
CA ILE A 5 -2.90 8.42 -11.80
C ILE A 5 -2.99 7.04 -11.17
N LEU A 6 -2.36 6.86 -10.01
CA LEU A 6 -2.37 5.60 -9.27
C LEU A 6 -3.20 5.84 -8.02
N ILE A 7 -4.46 5.37 -7.98
CA ILE A 7 -5.25 5.38 -6.75
C ILE A 7 -4.95 4.08 -6.01
N VAL A 8 -4.03 4.13 -5.04
CA VAL A 8 -3.75 2.97 -4.20
C VAL A 8 -4.85 2.87 -3.15
N VAL A 9 -5.85 2.03 -3.39
CA VAL A 9 -6.82 1.62 -2.36
C VAL A 9 -6.19 0.49 -1.55
N ILE A 10 -5.56 0.86 -0.43
CA ILE A 10 -5.06 -0.11 0.54
C ILE A 10 -6.24 -0.56 1.42
N VAL A 11 -6.90 -1.68 1.06
CA VAL A 11 -7.85 -2.36 1.95
C VAL A 11 -7.06 -3.31 2.85
N LEU A 12 -6.62 -2.82 4.01
CA LEU A 12 -6.05 -3.67 5.04
C LEU A 12 -7.19 -4.17 5.93
N ALA A 13 -7.61 -5.41 5.73
CA ALA A 13 -8.48 -6.11 6.65
C ALA A 13 -7.67 -6.51 7.90
N PHE A 14 -7.46 -5.56 8.81
CA PHE A 14 -6.91 -5.88 10.13
C PHE A 14 -8.00 -6.56 10.96
N GLY A 15 -7.93 -7.89 11.05
CA GLY A 15 -8.69 -8.66 12.02
C GLY A 15 -8.23 -8.29 13.43
N GLY A 16 -9.04 -7.50 14.13
CA GLY A 16 -8.97 -7.24 15.58
C GLY A 16 -7.60 -6.76 16.07
N VAL A 17 -7.44 -5.45 16.21
CA VAL A 17 -6.22 -4.92 16.79
C VAL A 17 -6.50 -4.04 18.00
N ALA A 18 -6.29 -4.65 19.16
CA ALA A 18 -6.28 -4.01 20.46
C ALA A 18 -4.92 -3.30 20.68
N ALA A 19 -5.00 -2.06 21.16
CA ALA A 19 -3.97 -1.32 21.90
C ALA A 19 -2.50 -1.54 21.45
N GLY A 20 -2.12 -0.88 20.35
CA GLY A 20 -0.71 -0.81 19.91
C GLY A 20 -0.47 -0.23 18.50
N GLN A 21 -1.54 0.05 17.73
CA GLN A 21 -1.42 0.62 16.38
C GLN A 21 -0.93 2.06 16.39
N GLN A 22 0.13 2.35 15.62
CA GLN A 22 0.23 3.66 14.99
C GLN A 22 -1.06 3.94 14.20
N PRO A 23 -1.59 5.17 14.21
CA PRO A 23 -2.71 5.56 13.38
C PRO A 23 -2.55 5.05 11.94
N VAL A 24 -3.61 4.51 11.34
CA VAL A 24 -3.56 3.95 9.97
C VAL A 24 -3.04 4.98 8.96
N ALA A 25 -3.34 6.26 9.18
CA ALA A 25 -2.81 7.36 8.37
C ALA A 25 -1.27 7.45 8.41
N ASP A 26 -0.66 7.22 9.57
CA ASP A 26 0.79 7.24 9.74
C ASP A 26 1.45 6.06 9.02
N LEU A 27 0.79 4.88 9.02
CA LEU A 27 1.26 3.71 8.27
C LEU A 27 1.23 3.95 6.75
N VAL A 28 0.18 4.63 6.26
CA VAL A 28 0.08 5.03 4.85
C VAL A 28 1.20 6.01 4.50
N GLN A 29 1.43 7.03 5.34
CA GLN A 29 2.50 7.99 5.12
C GLN A 29 3.88 7.33 5.12
N ALA A 30 4.15 6.44 6.09
CA ALA A 30 5.41 5.69 6.15
C ALA A 30 5.63 4.81 4.91
N GLY A 31 4.56 4.20 4.37
CA GLY A 31 4.61 3.45 3.12
C GLY A 31 4.94 4.31 1.90
N VAL A 32 4.37 5.52 1.81
CA VAL A 32 4.71 6.49 0.76
C VAL A 32 6.16 6.92 0.86
N ASP A 33 6.63 7.22 2.07
CA ASP A 33 8.01 7.64 2.29
C ASP A 33 9.00 6.51 1.93
N ALA A 34 8.68 5.26 2.29
CA ALA A 34 9.45 4.10 1.88
C ALA A 34 9.47 3.90 0.36
N TYR A 35 8.32 4.07 -0.31
CA TYR A 35 8.23 4.01 -1.78
C TYR A 35 9.16 5.05 -2.42
N ASN A 36 9.07 6.30 -1.97
CA ASN A 36 9.87 7.40 -2.52
C ASN A 36 11.38 7.25 -2.28
N ARG A 37 11.77 6.51 -1.24
CA ARG A 37 13.17 6.16 -0.94
C ARG A 37 13.63 4.84 -1.59
N GLN A 38 12.78 4.16 -2.35
CA GLN A 38 13.07 2.84 -2.93
C GLN A 38 13.40 1.78 -1.86
N ASP A 39 12.81 1.91 -0.67
CA ASP A 39 13.06 1.07 0.50
C ASP A 39 12.25 -0.23 0.44
N VAL A 40 12.78 -1.21 -0.29
CA VAL A 40 12.16 -2.54 -0.44
C VAL A 40 12.05 -3.27 0.90
N ALA A 41 13.03 -3.09 1.80
CA ALA A 41 13.09 -3.80 3.08
C ALA A 41 11.91 -3.42 3.99
N TYR A 42 11.44 -2.17 3.92
CA TYR A 42 10.22 -1.74 4.60
C TYR A 42 9.02 -2.60 4.19
N PHE A 43 8.78 -2.78 2.89
CA PHE A 43 7.64 -3.56 2.40
C PHE A 43 7.78 -5.05 2.74
N GLU A 44 8.99 -5.59 2.70
CA GLU A 44 9.24 -6.98 3.10
C GLU A 44 8.86 -7.24 4.56
N LYS A 45 9.12 -6.27 5.45
CA LYS A 45 8.73 -6.35 6.86
C LYS A 45 7.23 -6.13 7.08
N MET A 46 6.65 -5.15 6.39
CA MET A 46 5.31 -4.64 6.71
C MET A 46 4.18 -5.40 6.01
N LEU A 47 4.43 -6.03 4.86
CA LEU A 47 3.37 -6.74 4.13
C LEU A 47 3.02 -8.08 4.80
N ALA A 48 1.72 -8.29 4.98
CA ALA A 48 1.15 -9.57 5.40
C ALA A 48 1.30 -10.63 4.29
N PRO A 49 1.32 -11.94 4.62
CA PRO A 49 1.42 -13.01 3.64
C PRO A 49 0.34 -12.98 2.55
N ASP A 50 -0.88 -12.58 2.93
CA ASP A 50 -2.10 -12.54 2.12
C ASP A 50 -2.38 -11.15 1.49
N VAL A 51 -1.39 -10.27 1.45
CA VAL A 51 -1.51 -8.95 0.81
C VAL A 51 -2.03 -9.05 -0.62
N VAL A 52 -2.87 -8.09 -0.99
CA VAL A 52 -3.32 -7.87 -2.37
C VAL A 52 -2.94 -6.46 -2.80
N TRP A 53 -2.31 -6.35 -3.96
CA TRP A 53 -2.08 -5.10 -4.67
C TRP A 53 -3.12 -4.99 -5.79
N LEU A 54 -3.88 -3.89 -5.81
CA LEU A 54 -4.91 -3.61 -6.80
C LEU A 54 -4.56 -2.33 -7.57
N ASP A 55 -4.82 -2.32 -8.88
CA ASP A 55 -4.80 -1.09 -9.68
C ASP A 55 -6.23 -0.62 -10.02
N ASP A 56 -6.31 0.54 -10.66
CA ASP A 56 -7.57 1.21 -11.02
C ASP A 56 -8.36 0.46 -12.10
N ASP A 57 -7.70 -0.43 -12.84
CA ASP A 57 -8.30 -1.27 -13.88
C ASP A 57 -8.83 -2.60 -13.32
N GLY A 58 -8.67 -2.82 -12.00
CA GLY A 58 -9.13 -4.03 -11.32
C GLY A 58 -8.16 -5.21 -11.42
N HIS A 59 -6.94 -5.01 -11.93
CA HIS A 59 -5.93 -6.06 -11.87
C HIS A 59 -5.45 -6.25 -10.42
N ALA A 60 -5.36 -7.52 -10.02
CA ALA A 60 -4.93 -7.90 -8.69
C ALA A 60 -3.64 -8.72 -8.74
N VAL A 61 -2.67 -8.33 -7.93
CA VAL A 61 -1.52 -9.17 -7.57
C VAL A 61 -1.71 -9.60 -6.12
N ALA A 62 -1.95 -10.88 -5.89
CA ALA A 62 -2.15 -11.44 -4.56
C ALA A 62 -0.94 -12.24 -4.08
N GLY A 63 -0.69 -12.19 -2.77
CA GLY A 63 0.38 -12.90 -2.10
C GLY A 63 1.66 -12.08 -1.99
N LYS A 64 2.28 -12.12 -0.80
CA LYS A 64 3.46 -11.32 -0.44
C LYS A 64 4.59 -11.38 -1.46
N ASP A 65 4.98 -12.58 -1.90
CA ASP A 65 6.12 -12.73 -2.81
C ASP A 65 5.88 -12.06 -4.17
N ARG A 66 4.66 -12.18 -4.69
CA ARG A 66 4.27 -11.57 -5.97
C ARG A 66 4.18 -10.05 -5.86
N VAL A 67 3.61 -9.55 -4.76
CA VAL A 67 3.55 -8.11 -4.49
C VAL A 67 4.95 -7.52 -4.27
N LEU A 68 5.85 -8.22 -3.59
CA LEU A 68 7.24 -7.78 -3.41
C LEU A 68 8.02 -7.79 -4.73
N ALA A 69 7.85 -8.81 -5.57
CA ALA A 69 8.45 -8.82 -6.90
C ALA A 69 7.97 -7.65 -7.76
N PHE A 70 6.67 -7.36 -7.71
CA PHE A 70 6.09 -6.19 -8.36
C PHE A 70 6.70 -4.89 -7.82
N LEU A 71 6.74 -4.70 -6.49
CA LEU A 71 7.31 -3.51 -5.87
C LEU A 71 8.78 -3.31 -6.22
N ARG A 72 9.61 -4.36 -6.23
CA ARG A 72 11.02 -4.28 -6.64
C ARG A 72 11.15 -3.75 -8.06
N ASN A 73 10.32 -4.21 -8.99
CA ASN A 73 10.31 -3.70 -10.37
C ASN A 73 9.90 -2.22 -10.44
N GLN A 74 8.88 -1.83 -9.67
CA GLN A 74 8.38 -0.45 -9.65
C GLN A 74 9.41 0.52 -9.04
N LEU A 75 10.02 0.12 -7.93
CA LEU A 75 11.03 0.91 -7.22
C LEU A 75 12.35 0.95 -7.98
N GLY A 76 12.70 -0.07 -8.76
CA GLY A 76 13.90 -0.09 -9.60
C GLY A 76 13.79 0.69 -10.92
N ALA A 77 12.64 1.28 -11.23
CA ALA A 77 12.42 1.98 -12.49
C ALA A 77 13.32 3.22 -12.65
N THR A 78 13.74 3.51 -13.88
CA THR A 78 14.52 4.70 -14.23
C THR A 78 13.75 5.54 -15.26
N PRO A 79 13.43 6.81 -14.98
CA PRO A 79 13.69 7.54 -13.73
C PRO A 79 12.86 7.01 -12.55
N PRO A 80 13.29 7.27 -11.30
CA PRO A 80 12.57 6.79 -10.11
C PRO A 80 11.13 7.29 -10.08
N ARG A 81 10.20 6.37 -9.83
CA ARG A 81 8.79 6.71 -9.63
C ARG A 81 8.62 7.31 -8.23
N LYS A 82 7.84 8.38 -8.14
CA LYS A 82 7.53 9.06 -6.87
C LYS A 82 6.02 9.19 -6.69
N LEU A 83 5.59 9.07 -5.44
CA LEU A 83 4.24 9.31 -4.99
C LEU A 83 4.16 10.65 -4.28
N VAL A 84 3.07 11.39 -4.52
CA VAL A 84 2.73 12.63 -3.81
C VAL A 84 1.38 12.44 -3.17
N VAL A 85 1.31 12.61 -1.85
CA VAL A 85 0.06 12.54 -1.09
C VAL A 85 -0.63 13.90 -1.14
N THR A 86 -1.89 13.91 -1.56
CA THR A 86 -2.74 15.12 -1.55
C THR A 86 -3.81 15.09 -0.45
N ASN A 87 -4.23 13.89 -0.02
CA ASN A 87 -5.17 13.69 1.08
C ASN A 87 -5.04 12.25 1.62
N ILE A 88 -5.29 12.05 2.92
CA ILE A 88 -5.42 10.72 3.53
C ILE A 88 -6.74 10.69 4.29
N ARG A 89 -7.56 9.66 4.03
CA ARG A 89 -8.79 9.38 4.78
C ARG A 89 -8.78 7.93 5.21
N THR A 90 -9.06 7.68 6.47
CA THR A 90 -9.13 6.33 7.05
C THR A 90 -10.52 6.10 7.62
N GLY A 91 -11.11 4.95 7.31
CA GLY A 91 -12.37 4.51 7.88
C GLY A 91 -12.33 3.00 8.10
N SER A 92 -13.02 2.52 9.12
CA SER A 92 -13.17 1.09 9.38
C SER A 92 -14.52 0.61 8.84
N THR A 93 -14.52 -0.48 8.06
CA THR A 93 -15.73 -1.22 7.75
C THR A 93 -16.15 -2.04 8.97
N LYS A 94 -16.64 -1.38 10.03
CA LYS A 94 -17.51 -2.08 10.97
C LYS A 94 -18.72 -2.47 10.11
N ALA A 95 -18.97 -3.78 9.95
CA ALA A 95 -20.15 -4.25 9.25
C ALA A 95 -21.35 -3.44 9.75
N GLN A 96 -21.95 -2.65 8.87
CA GLN A 96 -23.22 -1.99 9.13
C GLN A 96 -24.26 -3.12 9.22
N ALA A 97 -24.34 -3.77 10.37
CA ALA A 97 -25.48 -4.57 10.75
C ALA A 97 -26.57 -3.59 11.18
N SER A 98 -27.40 -3.23 10.21
CA SER A 98 -28.72 -2.64 10.43
C SER A 98 -29.76 -3.72 10.20
#